data_AF-A0A553DKE9-F1
#
_entry.id   AF-A0A553DKE9-F1
#
_cell.length_a   1.000
_cell.length_b   1.000
_cell.length_c   1.000
_cell.angle_alpha   90.00
_cell.angle_beta   90.00
_cell.angle_gamma   90.00
#
_symmetry.space_group_name_H-M   'P 1'
#
loop_
_entity.id
_entity.type
_entity.pdbx_description
1 polymer ?
#
loop_
_entity_poly.entity_id
_entity_poly.type
_entity_poly.pdbx_seq_one_letter_code
_entity_poly.pdbx_strand_id
1 'polypeptide(L)'
;MDETAKEDFKQDFIKKTIVQQAQFEQWLKYFFFLNNELSEKWNFVYQDVFYTKFYELLTEGLIYANKVLESLQKGQNSNKLDWYSKLIEELNNIKSEFTEEEFDYIEYRRHNSCHIFQNKYEHIQENLQIRTERNGRKLQDINISLKKLISKHGSDKDIDVYINSKLQNKLTELYNVLTEIQKKN
;
A
#
# COMPACT_ATOMS: atom_id res chain seq x y z
N MET A 1 -20.78 29.53 17.56
CA MET A 1 -21.06 28.36 16.71
C MET A 1 -22.32 27.71 17.26
N ASP A 2 -23.39 27.70 16.47
CA ASP A 2 -24.71 27.13 16.79
C ASP A 2 -24.56 25.70 17.35
N GLU A 3 -25.28 25.37 18.41
CA GLU A 3 -25.26 24.02 19.03
C GLU A 3 -25.67 22.95 18.01
N THR A 4 -26.57 23.28 17.10
CA THR A 4 -26.99 22.43 15.99
C THR A 4 -25.81 22.13 15.06
N ALA A 5 -25.04 23.16 14.68
CA ALA A 5 -23.88 23.01 13.82
C ALA A 5 -22.73 22.21 14.49
N LYS A 6 -22.62 22.25 15.82
CA LYS A 6 -21.66 21.43 16.58
C LYS A 6 -22.05 19.95 16.55
N GLU A 7 -23.32 19.64 16.73
CA GLU A 7 -23.80 18.26 16.73
C GLU A 7 -23.74 17.66 15.32
N ASP A 8 -24.13 18.40 14.29
CA ASP A 8 -24.02 17.98 12.89
C ASP A 8 -22.57 17.64 12.53
N PHE A 9 -21.63 18.51 12.89
CA PHE A 9 -20.20 18.27 12.67
C PHE A 9 -19.72 17.00 13.36
N LYS A 10 -20.14 16.77 14.62
CA LYS A 10 -19.77 15.59 15.39
C LYS A 10 -20.32 14.31 14.75
N GLN A 11 -21.56 14.32 14.30
CA GLN A 11 -22.18 13.18 13.61
C GLN A 11 -21.47 12.87 12.29
N ASP A 12 -21.16 13.88 11.49
CA ASP A 12 -20.44 13.70 10.24
C ASP A 12 -19.01 13.18 10.47
N PHE A 13 -18.34 13.66 11.51
CA PHE A 13 -17.03 13.17 11.90
C PHE A 13 -17.07 11.69 12.30
N ILE A 14 -18.06 11.27 13.09
CA ILE A 14 -18.26 9.87 13.48
C ILE A 14 -18.52 9.00 12.24
N LYS A 15 -19.46 9.40 11.38
CA LYS A 15 -19.78 8.67 10.14
C LYS A 15 -18.55 8.50 9.26
N LYS A 16 -17.81 9.59 9.03
CA LYS A 16 -16.58 9.56 8.23
C LYS A 16 -15.55 8.59 8.80
N THR A 17 -15.36 8.59 10.12
CA THR A 17 -14.42 7.69 10.79
C THR A 17 -14.80 6.23 10.60
N ILE A 18 -16.09 5.89 10.77
CA ILE A 18 -16.59 4.52 10.58
C ILE A 18 -16.40 4.07 9.12
N VAL A 19 -16.73 4.94 8.16
CA VAL A 19 -16.59 4.64 6.73
C VAL A 19 -15.12 4.41 6.37
N GLN A 20 -14.20 5.27 6.85
CA GLN A 20 -12.77 5.12 6.58
C GLN A 20 -12.21 3.82 7.16
N GLN A 21 -12.66 3.43 8.36
CA GLN A 21 -12.28 2.14 8.94
C GLN A 21 -12.76 0.97 8.07
N ALA A 22 -14.03 0.98 7.64
CA ALA A 22 -14.56 -0.08 6.78
C ALA A 22 -13.83 -0.15 5.43
N GLN A 23 -13.49 1.01 4.85
CA GLN A 23 -12.71 1.10 3.61
C GLN A 23 -11.32 0.49 3.79
N PHE A 24 -10.63 0.81 4.89
CA PHE A 24 -9.31 0.27 5.19
C PHE A 24 -9.33 -1.25 5.38
N GLU A 25 -10.29 -1.77 6.15
CA GLU A 25 -10.46 -3.22 6.35
C GLU A 25 -10.79 -3.94 5.03
N GLN A 26 -11.65 -3.35 4.21
CA GLN A 26 -11.96 -3.89 2.88
C GLN A 26 -10.73 -3.88 1.97
N TRP A 27 -9.89 -2.85 2.06
CA TRP A 27 -8.64 -2.76 1.32
C TRP A 27 -7.69 -3.91 1.67
N LEU A 28 -7.55 -4.22 2.96
CA LEU A 28 -6.75 -5.34 3.45
C LEU A 28 -7.30 -6.69 2.98
N LYS A 29 -8.62 -6.89 3.01
CA LYS A 29 -9.24 -8.12 2.48
C LYS A 29 -8.89 -8.34 1.01
N TYR A 30 -9.00 -7.29 0.18
CA TYR A 30 -8.60 -7.38 -1.23
C TYR A 30 -7.10 -7.67 -1.38
N PHE A 31 -6.27 -7.03 -0.56
CA PHE A 31 -4.83 -7.24 -0.60
C PHE A 31 -4.44 -8.70 -0.26
N PHE A 32 -4.99 -9.28 0.81
CA PHE A 32 -4.73 -10.68 1.16
C PHE A 32 -5.33 -11.66 0.16
N PHE A 33 -6.52 -11.36 -0.39
CA PHE A 33 -7.10 -12.15 -1.47
C PHE A 33 -6.17 -12.19 -2.69
N LEU A 34 -5.69 -11.03 -3.15
CA LEU A 34 -4.77 -10.95 -4.30
C LEU A 34 -3.46 -11.69 -4.04
N ASN A 35 -2.92 -11.61 -2.82
CA ASN A 35 -1.74 -12.39 -2.43
C ASN A 35 -1.98 -13.91 -2.57
N ASN A 36 -3.14 -14.40 -2.12
CA ASN A 36 -3.52 -15.80 -2.27
C ASN A 36 -3.60 -16.20 -3.74
N GLU A 37 -4.37 -15.46 -4.54
CA GLU A 37 -4.55 -15.76 -5.97
C GLU A 37 -3.21 -15.78 -6.74
N LEU A 38 -2.32 -14.82 -6.44
CA LEU A 38 -1.00 -14.74 -7.07
C LEU A 38 -0.03 -15.84 -6.61
N SER A 39 -0.29 -16.49 -5.46
CA SER A 39 0.47 -17.66 -5.00
C SER A 39 0.13 -18.94 -5.76
N GLU A 40 -1.11 -19.05 -6.23
CA GLU A 40 -1.56 -20.20 -7.01
C GLU A 40 -1.17 -20.07 -8.48
N LYS A 41 -1.40 -18.90 -9.07
CA LYS A 41 -1.10 -18.65 -10.48
C LYS A 41 -0.80 -17.19 -10.75
N TRP A 42 0.32 -16.95 -11.45
CA TRP A 42 0.64 -15.62 -11.94
C TRP A 42 -0.41 -15.10 -12.94
N ASN A 43 -0.90 -13.89 -12.68
CA ASN A 43 -1.85 -13.18 -13.53
C ASN A 43 -1.50 -11.68 -13.53
N PHE A 44 -1.27 -11.11 -14.71
CA PHE A 44 -0.83 -9.72 -14.83
C PHE A 44 -1.86 -8.71 -14.28
N VAL A 45 -3.16 -8.96 -14.46
CA VAL A 45 -4.24 -8.08 -13.94
C VAL A 45 -4.21 -8.09 -12.43
N TYR A 46 -4.09 -9.28 -11.83
CA TYR A 46 -4.03 -9.40 -10.38
C TYR A 46 -2.75 -8.77 -9.82
N GLN A 47 -1.63 -8.91 -10.52
CA GLN A 47 -0.36 -8.29 -10.14
C GLN A 47 -0.46 -6.76 -10.13
N ASP A 48 -1.07 -6.17 -11.14
CA ASP A 48 -1.25 -4.73 -11.27
C ASP A 48 -2.15 -4.16 -10.16
N VAL A 49 -3.26 -4.84 -9.87
CA VAL A 49 -4.11 -4.47 -8.74
C VAL A 49 -3.36 -4.69 -7.42
N PHE A 50 -2.60 -5.78 -7.28
CA PHE A 50 -1.81 -6.08 -6.09
C PHE A 50 -0.80 -4.95 -5.81
N TYR A 51 -0.03 -4.49 -6.79
CA TYR A 51 0.90 -3.37 -6.59
C TYR A 51 0.21 -2.08 -6.21
N THR A 52 -0.97 -1.82 -6.77
CA THR A 52 -1.78 -0.66 -6.37
C THR A 52 -2.17 -0.76 -4.88
N LYS A 53 -2.68 -1.93 -4.46
CA LYS A 53 -3.07 -2.14 -3.06
C LYS A 53 -1.87 -2.12 -2.12
N PHE A 54 -0.77 -2.75 -2.50
CA PHE A 54 0.44 -2.86 -1.71
C PHE A 54 1.11 -1.50 -1.49
N TYR A 55 1.30 -0.72 -2.55
CA TYR A 55 1.89 0.61 -2.46
C TYR A 55 1.05 1.54 -1.57
N GLU A 56 -0.27 1.58 -1.78
CA GLU A 56 -1.15 2.44 -0.97
C GLU A 56 -1.23 1.97 0.48
N LEU A 57 -1.13 0.66 0.75
CA LEU A 57 -1.07 0.13 2.12
C LEU A 57 0.21 0.54 2.84
N LEU A 58 1.37 0.48 2.19
CA LEU A 58 2.68 0.84 2.77
C LEU A 58 2.97 2.36 2.82
N THR A 59 2.06 3.16 2.29
CA THR A 59 2.13 4.63 2.31
C THR A 59 0.98 5.18 3.15
N GLU A 60 -0.14 5.52 2.51
CA GLU A 60 -1.31 6.11 3.15
C GLU A 60 -1.94 5.19 4.21
N GLY A 61 -1.97 3.87 3.94
CA GLY A 61 -2.52 2.87 4.85
C GLY A 61 -1.77 2.78 6.17
N LEU A 62 -0.44 2.79 6.15
CA LEU A 62 0.40 2.82 7.35
C LEU A 62 0.20 4.12 8.15
N ILE A 63 0.09 5.28 7.47
CA ILE A 63 -0.20 6.56 8.14
C ILE A 63 -1.55 6.50 8.87
N TYR A 64 -2.57 5.95 8.20
CA TYR A 64 -3.89 5.76 8.79
C TYR A 64 -3.83 4.80 9.99
N ALA A 65 -3.20 3.63 9.83
CA ALA A 65 -3.12 2.61 10.87
C ALA A 65 -2.44 3.13 12.14
N ASN A 66 -1.35 3.89 12.01
CA ASN A 66 -0.67 4.51 13.15
C ASN A 66 -1.58 5.49 13.91
N LYS A 67 -2.33 6.34 13.21
CA LYS A 67 -3.29 7.26 13.85
C LYS A 67 -4.39 6.52 14.60
N VAL A 68 -4.86 5.39 14.06
CA VAL A 68 -5.83 4.54 14.74
C VAL A 68 -5.22 3.92 15.99
N LEU A 69 -3.99 3.39 15.92
CA LEU A 69 -3.29 2.82 17.07
C LEU A 69 -3.10 3.86 18.19
N GLU A 70 -2.63 5.07 17.88
CA GLU A 70 -2.50 6.19 18.82
C GLU A 70 -3.84 6.54 19.52
N SER A 71 -4.94 6.44 18.78
CA SER A 71 -6.28 6.68 19.32
C SER A 71 -6.73 5.53 20.22
N LEU A 72 -6.40 4.29 19.88
CA LEU A 72 -6.74 3.09 20.64
C LEU A 72 -5.97 2.98 21.96
N GLN A 73 -4.75 3.50 22.03
CA GLN A 73 -3.96 3.56 23.28
C GLN A 73 -4.69 4.33 24.40
N LYS A 74 -5.65 5.19 24.07
CA LYS A 74 -6.48 5.93 25.01
C LYS A 74 -7.78 5.20 25.38
N GLY A 75 -8.05 4.07 24.74
CA GLY A 75 -9.28 3.29 24.88
C GLY A 75 -9.07 1.96 25.63
N GLN A 76 -10.14 1.15 25.71
CA GLN A 76 -10.16 -0.14 26.41
C GLN A 76 -10.18 -1.36 25.47
N ASN A 77 -10.17 -1.15 24.15
CA ASN A 77 -10.26 -2.26 23.18
C ASN A 77 -8.87 -2.88 22.94
N SER A 78 -8.45 -3.75 23.86
CA SER A 78 -7.16 -4.43 23.82
C SER A 78 -6.97 -5.27 22.56
N ASN A 79 -8.01 -5.99 22.11
CA ASN A 79 -7.91 -6.80 20.91
C ASN A 79 -7.62 -5.94 19.66
N LYS A 80 -8.37 -4.86 19.46
CA LYS A 80 -8.14 -3.96 18.31
C LYS A 80 -6.78 -3.28 18.40
N LEU A 81 -6.31 -2.98 19.62
CA LEU A 81 -4.97 -2.45 19.85
C LEU A 81 -3.90 -3.46 19.41
N ASP A 82 -4.00 -4.72 19.87
CA ASP A 82 -3.07 -5.79 19.49
C ASP A 82 -3.06 -6.04 17.98
N TRP A 83 -4.25 -6.04 17.37
CA TRP A 83 -4.41 -6.23 15.93
C TRP A 83 -3.72 -5.13 15.12
N TYR A 84 -3.94 -3.85 15.45
CA TYR A 84 -3.29 -2.73 14.75
C TYR A 84 -1.79 -2.68 15.03
N SER A 85 -1.38 -2.96 16.26
CA SER A 85 0.04 -3.05 16.63
C SER A 85 0.76 -4.06 15.76
N LYS A 86 0.21 -5.28 15.66
CA LYS A 86 0.81 -6.35 14.86
C LYS A 86 0.78 -6.08 13.36
N LEU A 87 -0.32 -5.50 12.85
CA LEU A 87 -0.40 -5.07 11.46
C LEU A 87 0.72 -4.08 11.12
N ILE A 88 0.91 -3.04 11.94
CA ILE A 88 1.91 -1.99 11.70
C ILE A 88 3.32 -2.56 11.78
N GLU A 89 3.61 -3.38 12.79
CA GLU A 89 4.90 -4.06 12.95
C GLU A 89 5.26 -4.84 11.68
N GLU A 90 4.38 -5.74 11.23
CA GLU A 90 4.67 -6.60 10.09
C GLU A 90 4.71 -5.85 8.75
N LEU A 91 3.87 -4.82 8.56
CA LEU A 91 3.95 -3.99 7.36
C LEU A 91 5.26 -3.21 7.29
N ASN A 92 5.78 -2.73 8.43
CA ASN A 92 7.11 -2.10 8.47
C ASN A 92 8.22 -3.11 8.20
N ASN A 93 8.14 -4.32 8.76
CA ASN A 93 9.09 -5.41 8.48
C ASN A 93 9.09 -5.73 6.98
N ILE A 94 7.93 -5.91 6.37
CA ILE A 94 7.78 -6.16 4.93
C ILE A 94 8.38 -5.01 4.12
N LYS A 95 8.09 -3.75 4.47
CA LYS A 95 8.63 -2.59 3.78
C LYS A 95 10.17 -2.55 3.81
N SER A 96 10.79 -3.01 4.90
CA SER A 96 12.24 -3.02 5.06
C SER A 96 12.98 -4.05 4.18
N GLU A 97 12.28 -5.02 3.60
CA GLU A 97 12.84 -6.03 2.69
C GLU A 97 13.14 -5.49 1.28
N PHE A 98 12.63 -4.29 0.99
CA PHE A 98 12.75 -3.67 -0.31
C PHE A 98 13.88 -2.65 -0.32
N THR A 99 14.73 -2.78 -1.33
CA THR A 99 15.61 -1.67 -1.70
C THR A 99 14.79 -0.51 -2.25
N GLU A 100 15.38 0.69 -2.26
CA GLU A 100 14.73 1.86 -2.85
C GLU A 100 14.35 1.63 -4.32
N GLU A 101 15.20 0.94 -5.10
CA GLU A 101 14.93 0.65 -6.51
C GLU A 101 13.75 -0.33 -6.71
N GLU A 102 13.62 -1.33 -5.85
CA GLU A 102 12.49 -2.26 -5.88
C GLU A 102 11.19 -1.56 -5.47
N PHE A 103 11.26 -0.65 -4.49
CA PHE A 103 10.08 0.11 -4.06
C PHE A 103 9.66 1.15 -5.12
N ASP A 104 10.61 1.79 -5.80
CA ASP A 104 10.36 2.65 -6.95
C ASP A 104 9.69 1.88 -8.09
N TYR A 105 10.09 0.62 -8.33
CA TYR A 105 9.47 -0.24 -9.33
C TYR A 105 7.99 -0.52 -9.00
N ILE A 106 7.69 -0.78 -7.73
CA ILE A 106 6.31 -0.98 -7.26
C ILE A 106 5.46 0.29 -7.47
N GLU A 107 6.02 1.48 -7.15
CA GLU A 107 5.35 2.76 -7.42
C GLU A 107 5.12 2.98 -8.92
N TYR A 108 6.12 2.67 -9.75
CA TYR A 108 6.04 2.75 -11.20
C TYR A 108 4.91 1.86 -11.74
N ARG A 109 4.84 0.60 -11.29
CA ARG A 109 3.76 -0.33 -11.67
C ARG A 109 2.39 0.16 -11.21
N ARG A 110 2.27 0.66 -9.97
CA ARG A 110 1.03 1.29 -9.47
C ARG A 110 0.56 2.43 -10.37
N HIS A 111 1.47 3.27 -10.88
CA HIS A 111 1.08 4.33 -11.81
C HIS A 111 0.61 3.79 -13.16
N ASN A 112 1.25 2.76 -13.69
CA ASN A 112 0.84 2.12 -14.95
C ASN A 112 -0.55 1.51 -14.86
N SER A 113 -0.91 0.97 -13.70
CA SER A 113 -2.23 0.36 -13.49
C SER A 113 -3.34 1.38 -13.22
N CYS A 114 -2.99 2.61 -12.81
CA CYS A 114 -3.97 3.65 -12.43
C CYS A 114 -4.19 4.73 -13.50
N HIS A 115 -3.34 4.78 -14.54
CA HIS A 115 -3.36 5.84 -15.54
C HIS A 115 -3.24 5.26 -16.94
N ILE A 116 -4.09 5.72 -17.85
CA ILE A 116 -4.01 5.33 -19.27
C ILE A 116 -2.69 5.85 -19.90
N PHE A 117 -2.23 7.04 -19.50
CA PHE A 117 -0.98 7.66 -19.94
C PHE A 117 -0.09 8.00 -18.75
N GLN A 118 1.21 7.67 -18.83
CA GLN A 118 2.14 7.75 -17.71
C GLN A 118 3.05 8.99 -17.77
N ASN A 119 2.47 10.18 -17.70
CA ASN A 119 3.20 11.44 -17.91
C ASN A 119 4.07 11.88 -16.71
N LYS A 120 4.16 11.06 -15.65
CA LYS A 120 4.89 11.38 -14.41
C LYS A 120 6.36 10.96 -14.41
N TYR A 121 6.75 10.09 -15.35
CA TYR A 121 8.14 9.60 -15.50
C TYR A 121 8.79 10.13 -16.80
N GLU A 122 8.06 10.98 -17.51
CA GLU A 122 8.48 11.63 -18.75
C GLU A 122 9.14 12.98 -18.47
N HIS A 123 10.11 13.33 -19.31
CA HIS A 123 10.77 14.64 -19.24
C HIS A 123 9.89 15.79 -19.75
N ILE A 124 8.96 15.52 -20.67
CA ILE A 124 8.10 16.51 -21.32
C ILE A 124 6.65 16.05 -21.17
N GLN A 125 5.80 16.90 -20.60
CA GLN A 125 4.36 16.64 -20.49
C GLN A 125 3.58 17.18 -21.69
N GLU A 126 2.31 16.78 -21.82
CA GLU A 126 1.37 17.20 -22.89
C GLU A 126 1.18 18.73 -22.99
N ASN A 127 1.54 19.49 -21.95
CA ASN A 127 1.53 20.96 -21.91
C ASN A 127 2.92 21.61 -22.11
N LEU A 128 3.91 20.84 -22.60
CA LEU A 128 5.31 21.25 -22.80
C LEU A 128 6.05 21.66 -21.50
N GLN A 129 5.50 21.33 -20.33
CA GLN A 129 6.23 21.53 -19.09
C GLN A 129 7.34 20.50 -18.97
N ILE A 130 8.57 20.99 -18.81
CA ILE A 130 9.74 20.14 -18.57
C ILE A 130 9.75 19.78 -17.09
N ARG A 131 9.69 18.47 -16.81
CA ARG A 131 9.90 17.93 -15.48
C ARG A 131 11.26 17.26 -15.44
N THR A 132 12.07 17.63 -14.44
CA THR A 132 13.39 17.03 -14.24
C THR A 132 13.46 16.19 -12.97
N GLU A 133 12.50 16.34 -12.05
CA GLU A 133 12.56 15.75 -10.71
C GLU A 133 11.22 15.15 -10.22
N ARG A 134 11.32 14.12 -9.40
CA ARG A 134 10.22 13.46 -8.66
C ARG A 134 10.73 13.06 -7.27
N ASN A 135 9.97 13.40 -6.24
CA ASN A 135 10.30 13.07 -4.84
C ASN A 135 11.74 13.47 -4.44
N GLY A 136 12.23 14.61 -4.95
CA GLY A 136 13.58 15.10 -4.69
C GLY A 136 14.70 14.39 -5.47
N ARG A 137 14.37 13.45 -6.37
CA ARG A 137 15.33 12.74 -7.24
C ARG A 137 15.14 13.13 -8.70
N LYS A 138 16.23 13.12 -9.48
CA LYS A 138 16.15 13.39 -10.92
C LYS A 138 15.43 12.24 -11.63
N LEU A 139 14.53 12.57 -12.55
CA LEU A 139 13.82 11.58 -13.37
C LEU A 139 14.78 10.71 -14.17
N GLN A 140 15.89 11.26 -14.63
CA GLN A 140 16.93 10.51 -15.32
C GLN A 140 17.50 9.38 -14.44
N ASP A 141 17.73 9.66 -13.16
CA ASP A 141 18.29 8.68 -12.22
C ASP A 141 17.27 7.57 -11.93
N ILE A 142 16.00 7.93 -11.71
CA ILE A 142 14.89 6.97 -11.53
C ILE A 142 14.79 6.07 -12.77
N ASN A 143 14.77 6.65 -13.97
CA ASN A 143 14.66 5.90 -15.22
C ASN A 143 15.88 4.99 -15.45
N ILE A 144 17.08 5.40 -15.05
CA ILE A 144 18.28 4.56 -15.09
C ILE A 144 18.15 3.38 -14.12
N SER A 145 17.72 3.61 -12.88
CA SER A 145 17.52 2.55 -11.88
C SER A 145 16.46 1.54 -12.32
N LEU A 146 15.32 2.00 -12.83
CA LEU A 146 14.27 1.10 -13.37
C LEU A 146 14.80 0.24 -14.51
N LYS A 147 15.53 0.83 -15.47
CA LYS A 147 16.14 0.08 -16.58
C LYS A 147 17.17 -0.94 -16.11
N LYS A 148 18.00 -0.60 -15.11
CA LYS A 148 18.96 -1.53 -14.51
C LYS A 148 18.24 -2.70 -13.84
N LEU A 149 17.17 -2.43 -13.08
CA LEU A 149 16.39 -3.47 -12.43
C LEU A 149 15.76 -4.42 -13.47
N ILE A 150 15.12 -3.88 -14.51
CA ILE A 150 14.54 -4.68 -15.61
C ILE A 150 15.63 -5.50 -16.32
N SER A 151 16.78 -4.89 -16.61
CA SER A 151 17.89 -5.60 -17.27
C SER A 151 18.48 -6.71 -16.39
N LYS A 152 18.53 -6.52 -15.07
CA LYS A 152 19.01 -7.50 -14.10
C LYS A 152 18.09 -8.73 -14.01
N HIS A 153 16.78 -8.52 -14.07
CA HIS A 153 15.79 -9.58 -13.94
C HIS A 153 15.33 -10.17 -15.28
N GLY A 154 15.56 -9.49 -16.40
CA GLY A 154 15.24 -9.93 -17.75
C GLY A 154 13.89 -9.43 -18.27
N SER A 155 12.87 -9.38 -17.42
CA SER A 155 11.55 -8.87 -17.77
C SER A 155 10.79 -8.34 -16.56
N ASP A 156 9.72 -7.56 -16.81
CA ASP A 156 8.78 -7.13 -15.77
C ASP A 156 8.15 -8.32 -15.03
N LYS A 157 7.81 -9.38 -15.77
CA LYS A 157 7.27 -10.61 -15.20
C LYS A 157 8.25 -11.26 -14.22
N ASP A 158 9.54 -11.26 -14.55
CA ASP A 158 10.56 -11.88 -13.69
C ASP A 158 10.82 -11.03 -12.44
N ILE A 159 10.67 -9.70 -12.52
CA ILE A 159 10.63 -8.83 -11.33
C ILE A 159 9.40 -9.16 -10.48
N ASP A 160 8.22 -9.32 -11.10
CA ASP A 160 6.98 -9.64 -10.39
C ASP A 160 7.11 -10.94 -9.60
N VAL A 161 7.63 -12.00 -10.25
CA VAL A 161 7.90 -13.29 -9.61
C VAL A 161 8.89 -13.13 -8.46
N TYR A 162 9.96 -12.37 -8.67
CA TYR A 162 10.95 -12.11 -7.63
C TYR A 162 10.36 -11.36 -6.42
N ILE A 163 9.59 -10.29 -6.63
CA ILE A 163 8.94 -9.53 -5.57
C ILE A 163 7.92 -10.42 -4.83
N ASN A 164 7.11 -11.19 -5.55
CA ASN A 164 6.15 -12.10 -4.94
C ASN A 164 6.84 -13.16 -4.07
N SER A 165 8.01 -13.67 -4.50
CA SER A 165 8.78 -14.63 -3.70
C SER A 165 9.28 -14.08 -2.37
N LYS A 166 9.52 -12.77 -2.27
CA LYS A 166 9.82 -12.10 -0.99
C LYS A 166 8.58 -11.94 -0.10
N LEU A 167 7.41 -11.77 -0.71
CA LEU A 167 6.20 -11.32 -0.04
C LEU A 167 5.28 -12.44 0.43
N GLN A 168 5.07 -13.46 -0.40
CA GLN A 168 3.96 -14.40 -0.24
C GLN A 168 3.90 -15.02 1.15
N ASN A 169 5.01 -15.60 1.62
CA ASN A 169 5.05 -16.23 2.94
C ASN A 169 4.75 -15.23 4.07
N LYS A 170 5.38 -14.05 4.04
CA LYS A 170 5.19 -13.01 5.05
C LYS A 170 3.75 -12.49 5.09
N LEU A 171 3.13 -12.34 3.92
CA LEU A 171 1.75 -11.88 3.80
C LEU A 171 0.75 -12.94 4.26
N THR A 172 1.02 -14.22 3.98
CA THR A 172 0.22 -15.34 4.49
C THR A 172 0.35 -15.46 6.01
N GLU A 173 1.56 -15.34 6.55
CA GLU A 173 1.80 -15.31 8.00
C GLU A 173 1.09 -14.14 8.67
N LEU A 174 1.21 -12.93 8.12
CA LEU A 174 0.50 -11.75 8.59
C LEU A 174 -1.02 -11.98 8.63
N TYR A 175 -1.60 -12.49 7.53
CA TYR A 175 -3.04 -12.79 7.48
C TYR A 175 -3.46 -13.76 8.58
N ASN A 176 -2.70 -14.84 8.78
CA ASN A 176 -2.99 -15.84 9.81
C ASN A 176 -2.92 -15.22 11.21
N VAL A 177 -1.87 -14.47 11.52
CA VAL A 177 -1.71 -13.81 12.83
C VAL A 177 -2.86 -12.85 13.12
N LEU A 178 -3.22 -12.00 12.16
CA LEU A 178 -4.34 -11.05 12.31
C LEU A 178 -5.68 -11.77 12.50
N THR A 179 -5.88 -12.87 11.78
CA THR A 179 -7.09 -13.70 11.90
C THR A 179 -7.19 -14.36 13.28
N GLU A 180 -6.08 -14.88 13.80
CA GLU A 180 -6.06 -15.48 15.15
C GLU A 180 -6.31 -14.45 16.25
N ILE A 181 -5.78 -13.23 16.11
CA ILE A 181 -6.09 -12.12 17.04
C ILE A 181 -7.59 -11.80 17.00
N GLN A 182 -8.18 -11.74 15.81
CA GLN A 182 -9.60 -11.42 15.64
C GLN A 182 -10.54 -12.49 16.23
N LYS A 183 -10.14 -13.77 16.20
CA LYS A 183 -10.89 -14.90 16.78
C LYS A 183 -10.88 -14.97 18.32
N LYS A 184 -10.03 -14.20 19.01
CA LYS A 184 -9.97 -14.17 20.49
C LYS A 184 -11.12 -13.39 21.13
N ASN A 185 -12.02 -12.81 20.33
CA ASN A 185 -13.30 -12.23 20.74
C ASN A 185 -14.44 -13.25 20.63
#